data_AF-A0A075I1Z7-F1
#
_entry.id   AF-A0A075I1Z7-F1
#
_cell.length_a   1.000
_cell.length_b   1.000
_cell.length_c   1.000
_cell.angle_alpha   90.00
_cell.angle_beta   90.00
_cell.angle_gamma   90.00
#
_symmetry.space_group_name_H-M   'P 1'
#
loop_
_entity.id
_entity.type
_entity.pdbx_description
1 polymer ?
#
loop_
_entity_poly.entity_id
_entity_poly.type
_entity_poly.pdbx_seq_one_letter_code
_entity_poly.pdbx_strand_id
1 'polypeptide(L)'
;MSKQQYRSEMGIMGDILDVTMDGGQRGVIVSAISRKANLSHYAVLDKCEKLINAGLMQSERLERNRLFKITEKGLDFIQEFQKFQNLIESMNLRY
;
A
#
# COMPACT_ATOMS: atom_id res chain seq x y z
N MET A 1 -16.26 -22.25 -7.93
CA MET A 1 -16.21 -20.92 -7.28
C MET A 1 -14.91 -20.84 -6.49
N SER A 2 -13.91 -20.12 -6.98
CA SER A 2 -12.67 -19.93 -6.21
C SER A 2 -13.06 -19.21 -4.91
N LYS A 3 -12.70 -19.79 -3.76
CA LYS A 3 -12.83 -19.10 -2.46
C LYS A 3 -12.16 -17.73 -2.65
N GLN A 4 -12.92 -16.64 -2.51
CA GLN A 4 -12.32 -15.31 -2.44
C GLN A 4 -11.28 -15.36 -1.32
N GLN A 5 -10.02 -15.30 -1.72
CA GLN A 5 -8.88 -15.48 -0.85
C GLN A 5 -8.85 -14.28 0.10
N TYR A 6 -8.98 -14.55 1.39
CA TYR A 6 -8.91 -13.49 2.41
C TYR A 6 -7.52 -12.86 2.33
N ARG A 7 -7.47 -11.58 1.99
CA ARG A 7 -6.23 -10.82 1.93
C ARG A 7 -5.81 -10.49 3.36
N SER A 8 -4.57 -10.79 3.74
CA SER A 8 -4.06 -10.32 5.02
C SER A 8 -3.92 -8.80 5.04
N GLU A 9 -3.93 -8.25 6.26
CA GLU A 9 -3.63 -6.84 6.50
C GLU A 9 -2.30 -6.43 5.86
N MET A 10 -1.28 -7.30 5.92
CA MET A 10 0.02 -7.06 5.30
C MET A 10 -0.04 -7.05 3.77
N GLY A 11 -0.76 -8.00 3.15
CA GLY A 11 -0.98 -8.00 1.71
C GLY A 11 -1.76 -6.77 1.22
N ILE A 12 -2.66 -6.24 2.04
CA ILE A 12 -3.36 -4.97 1.75
C ILE A 12 -2.41 -3.78 1.84
N MET A 13 -1.59 -3.70 2.88
CA MET A 13 -0.61 -2.62 3.04
C MET A 13 0.44 -2.62 1.92
N GLY A 14 0.87 -3.82 1.48
CA GLY A 14 1.74 -4.01 0.32
C GLY A 14 1.19 -3.38 -0.95
N ASP A 15 -0.07 -3.68 -1.31
CA ASP A 15 -0.73 -3.07 -2.48
C ASP A 15 -0.80 -1.54 -2.40
N ILE A 16 -1.09 -1.00 -1.21
CA ILE A 16 -1.18 0.45 -1.04
C ILE A 16 0.19 1.08 -1.27
N LEU A 17 1.24 0.50 -0.68
CA LEU A 17 2.61 0.99 -0.84
C LEU A 17 3.09 0.90 -2.29
N ASP A 18 2.81 -0.22 -2.97
CA ASP A 18 3.12 -0.45 -4.38
C ASP A 18 2.50 0.63 -5.29
N VAL A 19 1.21 0.95 -5.06
CA VAL A 19 0.54 2.05 -5.79
C VAL A 19 1.22 3.39 -5.55
N THR A 20 1.56 3.71 -4.30
CA THR A 20 2.25 4.97 -4.01
C THR A 20 3.68 5.04 -4.50
N MET A 21 4.36 3.89 -4.61
CA MET A 21 5.67 3.78 -5.24
C MET A 21 5.58 4.12 -6.73
N ASP A 22 4.60 3.57 -7.45
CA ASP A 22 4.33 3.89 -8.87
C ASP A 22 4.05 5.39 -9.09
N GLY A 23 3.40 6.05 -8.14
CA GLY A 23 3.16 7.50 -8.16
C GLY A 23 4.40 8.36 -7.89
N GLY A 24 5.42 7.78 -7.24
CA GLY A 24 6.69 8.43 -6.91
C GLY A 24 6.52 9.84 -6.31
N GLN A 25 7.32 10.79 -6.81
CA GLN A 25 7.32 12.18 -6.36
C GLN A 25 6.01 12.94 -6.66
N ARG A 26 5.21 12.48 -7.63
CA ARG A 26 3.91 13.09 -7.95
C ARG A 26 2.86 12.75 -6.90
N GLY A 27 3.02 11.61 -6.23
CA GLY A 27 2.04 11.08 -5.30
C GLY A 27 0.76 10.60 -5.97
N VAL A 28 -0.12 9.99 -5.17
CA VAL A 28 -1.33 9.34 -5.65
C VAL A 28 -2.54 9.81 -4.85
N ILE A 29 -3.66 10.05 -5.52
CA ILE A 29 -4.93 10.35 -4.86
C ILE A 29 -5.57 9.09 -4.28
N VAL A 30 -6.30 9.24 -3.18
CA VAL A 30 -6.99 8.13 -2.49
C VAL A 30 -7.90 7.29 -3.41
N SER A 31 -8.54 7.88 -4.41
CA SER A 31 -9.41 7.16 -5.36
C SER A 31 -8.65 6.25 -6.32
N ALA A 32 -7.37 6.53 -6.60
CA ALA A 32 -6.51 5.63 -7.36
C ALA A 32 -6.05 4.46 -6.48
N ILE A 33 -5.68 4.72 -5.23
CA ILE A 33 -5.32 3.69 -4.24
C ILE A 33 -6.49 2.73 -4.00
N SER A 34 -7.69 3.26 -3.75
CA SER A 34 -8.92 2.48 -3.53
C SER A 34 -9.25 1.54 -4.69
N ARG A 35 -9.10 2.01 -5.93
CA ARG A 35 -9.33 1.18 -7.12
C ARG A 35 -8.32 0.04 -7.26
N LYS A 36 -7.04 0.30 -7.01
CA LYS A 36 -6.01 -0.74 -7.15
C LYS A 36 -6.01 -1.73 -5.98
N ALA A 37 -6.09 -1.25 -4.75
CA ALA A 37 -6.13 -2.10 -3.55
C ALA A 37 -7.46 -2.87 -3.41
N ASN A 38 -8.48 -2.51 -4.20
CA ASN A 38 -9.83 -3.05 -4.15
C ASN A 38 -10.47 -2.91 -2.75
N LEU A 39 -10.39 -1.70 -2.19
CA LEU A 39 -10.89 -1.36 -0.87
C LEU A 39 -11.79 -0.15 -0.92
N SER A 40 -12.75 -0.07 0.01
CA SER A 40 -13.57 1.13 0.17
C SER A 40 -12.72 2.34 0.55
N HIS A 41 -13.20 3.53 0.21
CA HIS A 41 -12.48 4.79 0.48
C HIS A 41 -12.05 4.93 1.95
N TYR A 42 -12.96 4.66 2.89
CA TYR A 42 -12.67 4.76 4.32
C TYR A 42 -11.67 3.68 4.79
N ALA A 43 -11.75 2.46 4.25
CA ALA A 43 -10.79 1.41 4.58
C ALA A 43 -9.38 1.80 4.11
N VAL A 44 -9.24 2.38 2.91
CA VAL A 44 -7.95 2.90 2.44
C VAL A 44 -7.43 4.01 3.34
N LEU A 45 -8.28 4.96 3.75
CA LEU A 45 -7.86 6.05 4.63
C LEU A 45 -7.32 5.54 5.96
N ASP A 46 -7.98 4.57 6.61
CA ASP A 46 -7.48 3.91 7.84
C ASP A 46 -6.09 3.31 7.63
N LYS A 47 -5.88 2.59 6.52
CA LYS A 47 -4.56 1.98 6.23
C LYS A 47 -3.51 3.03 5.90
N CYS A 48 -3.84 4.05 5.11
CA CYS A 48 -2.93 5.13 4.78
C CYS A 48 -2.50 5.89 6.05
N GLU A 49 -3.41 6.11 7.01
CA GLU A 49 -3.08 6.72 8.28
C GLU A 49 -2.12 5.86 9.11
N LYS A 50 -2.33 4.55 9.17
CA LYS A 50 -1.38 3.60 9.81
C LYS A 50 0.00 3.65 9.16
N LEU A 51 0.07 3.67 7.83
CA LEU A 51 1.33 3.75 7.08
C LEU A 51 2.03 5.10 7.27
N ILE A 52 1.27 6.19 7.39
CA ILE A 52 1.80 7.52 7.73
C ILE A 52 2.37 7.52 9.15
N ASN A 53 1.63 6.99 10.13
CA ASN A 53 2.07 6.91 11.52
C ASN A 53 3.32 6.02 11.68
N ALA A 54 3.48 5.01 10.81
CA ALA A 54 4.68 4.18 10.74
C ALA A 54 5.87 4.86 10.02
N GLY A 55 5.66 6.01 9.39
CA GLY A 55 6.65 6.76 8.61
C GLY A 55 6.96 6.14 7.24
N LEU A 56 6.14 5.22 6.74
CA LEU A 56 6.31 4.58 5.43
C LEU A 56 5.67 5.40 4.30
N MET A 57 4.73 6.27 4.65
CA MET A 57 4.06 7.18 3.73
C MET A 57 3.97 8.58 4.34
N GLN A 58 3.75 9.55 3.48
CA GLN A 58 3.37 10.91 3.86
C GLN A 58 2.18 11.35 3.03
N SER A 59 1.45 12.35 3.52
CA SER A 59 0.37 12.96 2.76
C SER A 59 0.57 14.45 2.61
N GLU A 60 0.26 14.95 1.42
CA GLU A 60 0.31 16.36 1.08
C GLU A 60 -1.08 16.82 0.64
N ARG A 61 -1.50 17.99 1.12
CA ARG A 61 -2.79 18.58 0.73
C ARG A 61 -2.57 19.50 -0.46
N LEU A 62 -3.16 19.16 -1.60
CA LEU A 62 -3.13 19.95 -2.82
C LEU A 62 -4.55 20.41 -3.14
N GLU A 63 -4.85 21.67 -2.84
CA GLU A 63 -6.18 22.28 -3.02
C GLU A 63 -7.31 21.42 -2.39
N ARG A 64 -8.09 20.74 -3.24
CA ARG A 64 -9.22 19.88 -2.87
C ARG A 64 -8.85 18.41 -2.68
N ASN A 65 -7.64 18.03 -3.08
CA ASN A 65 -7.18 16.64 -3.06
C ASN A 65 -6.12 16.42 -1.98
N ARG A 66 -6.09 15.20 -1.44
CA ARG A 66 -4.99 14.70 -0.61
C ARG A 66 -4.19 13.72 -1.44
N LEU A 67 -2.90 14.03 -1.61
CA LEU A 67 -1.93 13.16 -2.27
C LEU A 67 -1.20 12.35 -1.22
N PHE A 68 -0.90 11.10 -1.54
CA PHE A 68 -0.10 10.21 -0.72
C PHE A 68 1.18 9.88 -1.47
N LYS A 69 2.31 9.98 -0.77
CA LYS A 69 3.65 9.74 -1.31
C LYS A 69 4.35 8.71 -0.42
N ILE A 70 5.08 7.80 -1.02
CA ILE A 70 5.97 6.90 -0.29
C ILE A 70 7.17 7.70 0.25
N THR A 71 7.65 7.36 1.44
CA THR A 71 8.89 7.93 2.00
C THR A 71 10.09 7.07 1.59
N GLU A 72 11.32 7.54 1.84
CA GLU A 72 12.52 6.71 1.67
C GLU A 72 12.45 5.43 2.52
N LYS A 73 12.06 5.55 3.79
CA LYS A 73 11.80 4.41 4.68
C LYS A 73 10.74 3.45 4.10
N GLY A 74 9.71 3.99 3.45
CA GLY A 74 8.69 3.21 2.76
C GLY A 74 9.24 2.43 1.56
N LEU A 75 10.13 3.05 0.78
CA LEU A 75 10.81 2.40 -0.34
C LEU A 75 11.71 1.26 0.13
N ASP A 76 12.48 1.46 1.19
CA ASP A 76 13.31 0.39 1.76
C ASP A 76 12.43 -0.77 2.25
N PHE A 77 11.33 -0.45 2.95
CA PHE A 77 10.41 -1.45 3.45
C PHE A 77 9.76 -2.26 2.31
N ILE A 78 9.26 -1.62 1.24
CA ILE A 78 8.57 -2.35 0.18
C ILE A 78 9.52 -3.28 -0.59
N GLN A 79 10.78 -2.89 -0.75
CA GLN A 79 11.80 -3.76 -1.35
C GLN A 79 12.06 -5.01 -0.50
N GLU A 80 12.24 -4.86 0.81
CA GLU A 80 12.42 -6.00 1.71
C GLU A 80 11.14 -6.84 1.81
N PHE A 81 9.98 -6.19 1.81
CA PHE A 81 8.70 -6.89 1.81
C PHE A 81 8.56 -7.75 0.56
N GLN A 82 8.80 -7.22 -0.64
CA GLN A 82 8.76 -7.98 -1.89
C GLN A 82 9.72 -9.18 -1.90
N LYS A 83 10.95 -9.02 -1.36
CA LYS A 83 11.87 -10.15 -1.17
C LYS A 83 11.28 -11.23 -0.27
N PHE A 84 10.64 -10.83 0.83
CA PHE A 84 9.93 -11.74 1.72
C PHE A 84 8.74 -12.43 1.03
N GLN A 85 7.95 -11.70 0.22
CA GLN A 85 6.84 -12.30 -0.54
C GLN A 85 7.36 -13.40 -1.47
N ASN A 86 8.43 -13.12 -2.23
CA ASN A 86 9.06 -14.08 -3.15
C ASN A 86 9.61 -15.30 -2.40
N LEU A 87 10.21 -15.09 -1.22
CA LEU A 87 10.70 -16.18 -0.37
C LEU A 87 9.55 -17.11 0.07
N ILE A 88 8.47 -16.52 0.57
CA ILE A 88 7.30 -17.26 1.04
C ILE A 88 6.61 -18.01 -0.11
N GLU A 89 6.51 -17.39 -1.29
CA GLU A 89 6.02 -18.03 -2.51
C GLU A 89 6.89 -19.23 -2.92
N SER A 90 8.23 -19.10 -2.86
CA SER A 90 9.16 -20.20 -3.16
C SER A 90 8.98 -21.42 -2.24
N MET A 91 8.45 -21.21 -1.04
CA MET A 91 8.17 -22.25 -0.05
C MET A 91 6.75 -22.81 -0.14
N ASN A 92 5.94 -22.35 -1.10
CA ASN A 92 4.50 -22.62 -1.19
C ASN A 92 3.72 -22.23 0.08
N LEU A 93 4.24 -21.29 0.86
CA LEU A 93 3.59 -20.74 2.03
C LEU A 93 2.70 -19.56 1.60
N ARG A 94 1.55 -19.39 2.26
CA ARG A 94 0.60 -18.30 1.97
C ARG A 94 0.47 -17.40 3.18
N TYR A 95 0.33 -16.09 2.95
CA TYR A 95 0.10 -15.08 3.99
C TYR A 95 -0.92 -14.04 3.54
#